data_AF-A0A2J0L4Z9-F1
#
_entry.id   AF-A0A2J0L4Z9-F1
#
_cell.length_a   1.000
_cell.length_b   1.000
_cell.length_c   1.000
_cell.angle_alpha   90.00
_cell.angle_beta   90.00
_cell.angle_gamma   90.00
#
_symmetry.space_group_name_H-M   'P 1'
#
loop_
_entity.id
_entity.type
_entity.pdbx_description
1 polymer ?
#
loop_
_entity_poly.entity_id
_entity_poly.type
_entity_poly.pdbx_seq_one_letter_code
_entity_poly.pdbx_strand_id
1 'polypeptide(L)'
;MRTIGKIIGYLLWIGAGILMFIFWLMAMSKWLGFLGTILAFILAPGLVIFPLVFWIVEGVFPTFYFMVWGIGIVGLIIAGISSKDE
;
A
#
# COMPACT_ATOMS: atom_id res chain seq x y z
N MET A 1 -23.76 -8.60 -10.41
CA MET A 1 -23.16 -7.91 -9.23
C MET A 1 -21.88 -8.56 -8.72
N ARG A 2 -21.75 -9.91 -8.68
CA ARG A 2 -20.54 -10.61 -8.20
C ARG A 2 -19.25 -10.27 -8.96
N THR A 3 -19.26 -10.36 -10.29
CA THR A 3 -18.08 -10.03 -11.12
C THR A 3 -17.65 -8.57 -10.97
N ILE A 4 -18.62 -7.65 -10.90
CA ILE A 4 -18.36 -6.22 -10.67
C ILE A 4 -17.73 -6.01 -9.28
N GLY A 5 -18.24 -6.67 -8.24
CA GLY A 5 -17.66 -6.64 -6.90
C GLY A 5 -16.22 -7.15 -6.86
N LYS A 6 -15.92 -8.28 -7.52
CA LYS A 6 -14.54 -8.79 -7.67
C LYS A 6 -13.63 -7.75 -8.33
N ILE A 7 -14.05 -7.18 -9.47
CA ILE A 7 -13.26 -6.18 -10.20
C ILE A 7 -12.99 -4.96 -9.33
N ILE A 8 -14.02 -4.40 -8.68
CA ILE A 8 -13.86 -3.24 -7.79
C ILE A 8 -12.91 -3.58 -6.64
N GLY A 9 -13.10 -4.74 -6.00
CA GLY A 9 -12.25 -5.17 -4.89
C GLY A 9 -10.78 -5.29 -5.28
N TYR A 10 -10.49 -5.92 -6.42
CA TYR A 10 -9.13 -6.01 -6.94
C TYR A 10 -8.55 -4.65 -7.35
N LEU A 11 -9.33 -3.77 -7.98
CA LEU A 11 -8.88 -2.43 -8.33
C LEU A 11 -8.50 -1.61 -7.09
N LEU A 12 -9.32 -1.67 -6.04
CA LEU A 12 -9.03 -1.00 -4.77
C LEU A 12 -7.79 -1.58 -4.10
N TRP A 13 -7.65 -2.91 -4.06
CA TRP A 13 -6.52 -3.58 -3.43
C TRP A 13 -5.20 -3.31 -4.18
N ILE A 14 -5.18 -3.53 -5.51
CA ILE A 14 -3.99 -3.32 -6.35
C ILE A 14 -3.65 -1.83 -6.40
N GLY A 15 -4.64 -0.96 -6.59
CA GLY A 15 -4.45 0.49 -6.62
C GLY A 15 -3.86 1.01 -5.31
N ALA A 16 -4.39 0.57 -4.17
CA ALA A 16 -3.84 0.91 -2.86
C ALA A 16 -2.39 0.40 -2.71
N GLY A 17 -2.11 -0.84 -3.11
CA GLY A 17 -0.76 -1.40 -3.07
C GLY A 17 0.25 -0.62 -3.91
N ILE A 18 -0.13 -0.22 -5.13
CA ILE A 18 0.71 0.61 -6.01
C ILE A 18 0.97 1.97 -5.38
N LEU A 19 -0.07 2.64 -4.87
CA LEU A 19 0.08 3.95 -4.21
C LEU A 19 0.98 3.84 -2.98
N MET A 20 0.79 2.82 -2.14
CA MET A 20 1.65 2.55 -0.98
C MET A 20 3.11 2.33 -1.40
N PHE A 21 3.35 1.59 -2.48
CA PHE A 21 4.70 1.38 -3.00
C PHE A 21 5.34 2.66 -3.54
N ILE A 22 4.57 3.52 -4.22
CA ILE A 22 5.06 4.82 -4.67
C ILE A 22 5.47 5.68 -3.47
N PHE A 23 4.67 5.72 -2.40
CA PHE A 23 5.02 6.43 -1.16
C PHE A 23 6.32 5.91 -0.54
N TRP A 24 6.46 4.59 -0.44
CA TRP A 24 7.66 3.92 0.04
C TRP A 24 8.89 4.27 -0.81
N LEU A 25 8.77 4.17 -2.13
CA LEU A 25 9.84 4.48 -3.06
C LEU A 25 10.29 5.94 -2.92
N MET A 26 9.34 6.89 -2.92
CA MET A 26 9.66 8.32 -2.77
C MET A 26 10.36 8.61 -1.44
N ALA A 27 9.90 8.02 -0.34
CA ALA A 27 10.52 8.19 0.96
C ALA A 27 11.93 7.59 1.01
N MET A 28 12.11 6.35 0.52
CA MET A 28 13.42 5.71 0.44
C MET A 28 14.40 6.51 -0.42
N SER A 29 13.96 6.97 -1.59
CA SER A 29 14.77 7.83 -2.47
C SER A 29 15.12 9.16 -1.81
N LYS A 30 14.21 9.76 -1.01
CA LYS A 30 14.49 10.98 -0.26
C LYS A 30 15.50 10.74 0.86
N TRP A 31 15.39 9.62 1.59
CA TRP A 31 16.24 9.33 2.74
C TRP A 31 17.64 8.87 2.37
N LEU A 32 17.77 8.07 1.30
CA LEU A 32 19.01 7.36 0.95
C LEU A 32 19.51 7.68 -0.46
N GLY A 33 18.87 8.60 -1.17
CA GLY A 33 19.22 8.95 -2.55
C GLY A 33 19.05 7.77 -3.52
N PHE A 34 19.99 7.61 -4.46
CA PHE A 34 19.95 6.57 -5.48
C PHE A 34 19.93 5.15 -4.89
N LEU A 35 20.66 4.90 -3.81
CA LEU A 35 20.64 3.61 -3.13
C LEU A 35 19.25 3.30 -2.55
N GLY A 36 18.55 4.32 -2.06
CA GLY A 36 17.16 4.20 -1.61
C GLY A 36 16.22 3.69 -2.69
N THR A 37 16.37 4.18 -3.92
CA THR A 37 15.57 3.73 -5.06
C THR A 37 15.75 2.24 -5.33
N ILE A 38 16.98 1.72 -5.26
CA ILE A 38 17.26 0.29 -5.47
C ILE A 38 16.72 -0.53 -4.28
N LEU A 39 17.03 -0.09 -3.06
CA LEU A 39 16.62 -0.77 -1.84
C LEU A 39 15.10 -0.79 -1.67
N ALA A 40 14.38 0.18 -2.22
CA ALA A 40 12.92 0.23 -2.15
C ALA A 40 12.26 -1.03 -2.73
N PHE A 41 12.82 -1.61 -3.80
CA PHE A 41 12.31 -2.86 -4.39
C PHE A 41 12.64 -4.08 -3.54
N ILE A 42 13.87 -4.15 -3.02
CA ILE A 42 14.34 -5.28 -2.19
C ILE A 42 13.59 -5.31 -0.86
N LEU A 43 13.39 -4.15 -0.25
CA LEU A 43 12.74 -3.95 1.03
C LEU A 43 11.24 -3.67 0.91
N ALA A 44 10.61 -3.98 -0.24
CA ALA A 44 9.18 -3.84 -0.43
C ALA A 44 8.32 -4.53 0.67
N PRO A 45 8.71 -5.68 1.26
CA PRO A 45 7.98 -6.23 2.42
C PRO A 45 7.89 -5.25 3.60
N GLY A 46 8.79 -4.27 3.69
CA GLY A 46 8.80 -3.20 4.68
C GLY A 46 7.63 -2.22 4.59
N LEU A 47 6.82 -2.25 3.52
CA LEU A 47 5.60 -1.45 3.37
C LEU A 47 4.68 -1.53 4.60
N VAL A 48 4.60 -2.69 5.25
CA VAL A 48 3.73 -2.89 6.41
C VAL A 48 4.19 -2.10 7.64
N ILE A 49 5.51 -1.96 7.82
CA ILE A 49 6.11 -1.21 8.95
C ILE A 49 6.47 0.23 8.59
N PHE A 50 6.39 0.58 7.30
CA PHE A 50 6.73 1.90 6.78
C PHE A 50 6.09 3.06 7.55
N PRO A 51 4.80 3.02 7.95
CA PRO A 51 4.20 4.15 8.65
C PRO A 51 4.92 4.52 9.95
N LEU A 52 5.43 3.53 10.68
CA LEU A 52 6.17 3.74 11.92
C LEU A 52 7.54 4.35 11.64
N VAL A 53 8.25 3.80 10.64
CA VAL A 53 9.57 4.31 10.22
C VAL A 53 9.44 5.75 9.71
N PHE A 54 8.48 6.01 8.83
CA PHE A 54 8.20 7.33 8.28
C PHE A 54 7.91 8.34 9.39
N TRP A 55 7.07 7.97 10.37
CA TRP A 55 6.76 8.86 11.48
C TRP A 55 8.00 9.21 12.31
N ILE A 56 8.88 8.24 12.58
CA ILE A 56 10.13 8.47 13.32
C ILE A 56 11.08 9.38 12.52
N VAL A 57 11.23 9.14 11.21
CA VAL A 57 12.21 9.85 10.37
C VAL A 57 11.75 11.25 9.98
N GLU A 58 10.48 11.41 9.60
CA GLU A 58 9.92 12.67 9.10
C GLU A 58 9.25 13.50 10.21
N GLY A 59 9.03 12.91 11.40
CA GLY A 59 8.38 13.58 12.53
C GLY A 59 6.88 13.86 12.32
N VAL A 60 6.30 13.39 11.22
CA VAL A 60 4.89 13.64 10.85
C VAL A 60 4.16 12.31 10.70
N PHE A 61 2.97 12.21 11.29
CA PHE A 61 2.14 11.01 11.22
C PHE A 61 1.61 10.79 9.79
N PRO A 62 1.81 9.61 9.18
CA PRO A 62 1.47 9.36 7.77
C PRO A 62 -0.02 8.99 7.59
N THR A 63 -0.93 9.91 7.90
CA THR A 63 -2.39 9.69 7.84
C THR A 63 -2.85 9.18 6.47
N PHE A 64 -2.34 9.79 5.39
CA PHE A 64 -2.71 9.39 4.02
C PHE A 64 -2.37 7.94 3.73
N TYR A 65 -1.20 7.49 4.18
CA TYR A 65 -0.77 6.11 3.98
C TYR A 65 -1.71 5.12 4.68
N PHE A 66 -2.12 5.41 5.92
CA PHE A 66 -3.10 4.58 6.64
C PHE A 66 -4.47 4.55 5.96
N MET A 67 -4.93 5.68 5.41
CA MET A 67 -6.19 5.72 4.64
C MET A 67 -6.12 4.83 3.40
N VAL A 68 -5.03 4.94 2.63
CA VAL A 68 -4.82 4.08 1.43
C VAL A 68 -4.74 2.61 1.83
N TRP A 69 -4.01 2.30 2.91
CA TRP A 69 -3.92 0.93 3.41
C TRP A 69 -5.29 0.37 3.81
N GLY A 70 -6.11 1.16 4.50
CA GLY A 70 -7.49 0.81 4.85
C GLY A 70 -8.35 0.56 3.61
N ILE A 71 -8.26 1.40 2.58
CA ILE A 71 -8.95 1.19 1.29
C ILE A 71 -8.53 -0.14 0.65
N GLY A 72 -7.23 -0.47 0.70
CA GLY A 72 -6.71 -1.74 0.21
C GLY A 72 -7.30 -2.95 0.93
N ILE A 73 -7.41 -2.88 2.27
CA ILE A 73 -8.05 -3.93 3.08
C ILE A 73 -9.53 -4.08 2.72
N VAL A 74 -10.27 -2.97 2.59
CA VAL A 74 -11.67 -2.99 2.15
C VAL A 74 -11.81 -3.62 0.76
N GLY A 75 -10.93 -3.28 -0.17
CA GLY A 75 -10.87 -3.91 -1.50
C GLY A 75 -10.71 -5.42 -1.43
N LEU A 76 -9.78 -5.89 -0.59
CA LEU A 76 -9.53 -7.31 -0.34
C LEU A 76 -10.78 -8.02 0.22
N ILE A 77 -11.49 -7.39 1.17
CA ILE A 77 -12.73 -7.92 1.76
C ILE A 77 -13.83 -8.04 0.68
N ILE A 78 -14.02 -7.00 -0.14
CA ILE A 78 -15.02 -7.00 -1.22
C ILE A 78 -14.73 -8.12 -2.23
N ALA A 79 -13.47 -8.26 -2.65
CA ALA A 79 -13.05 -9.30 -3.57
C ALA A 79 -13.26 -10.70 -2.96
N GLY A 80 -12.91 -10.88 -1.68
CA GLY A 80 -13.07 -12.13 -0.95
C GLY A 80 -14.52 -12.56 -0.80
N ILE A 81 -15.41 -11.67 -0.35
CA ILE A 81 -16.85 -11.95 -0.23
C ILE A 81 -17.44 -12.28 -1.60
N SER A 82 -17.04 -11.56 -2.64
CA SER A 82 -17.53 -11.78 -4.00
C SER A 82 -17.06 -13.11 -4.63
N SER A 83 -16.10 -13.81 -4.01
CA SER A 83 -15.48 -15.04 -4.51
C SER A 83 -15.84 -16.32 -3.73
N LYS A 84 -16.50 -16.22 -2.57
CA LYS A 84 -16.80 -17.36 -1.68
C LYS A 84 -17.92 -18.31 -2.12
N ASP A 85 -18.66 -17.97 -3.17
CA ASP A 85 -19.82 -18.75 -3.64
C ASP A 85 -19.54 -19.52 -4.96
N GLU A 86 -18.28 -19.94 -5.19
CA GLU A 86 -17.88 -20.88 -6.25
C GLU A 86 -17.81 -22.32 -5.76
#